data_AF-A0A2E5IVX1-F1
#
_entry.id   AF-A0A2E5IVX1-F1
#
_cell.length_a   1.000
_cell.length_b   1.000
_cell.length_c   1.000
_cell.angle_alpha   90.00
_cell.angle_beta   90.00
_cell.angle_gamma   90.00
#
_symmetry.space_group_name_H-M   'P 1'
#
loop_
_entity.id
_entity.type
_entity.pdbx_description
1 polymer ?
#
loop_
_entity_poly.entity_id
_entity_poly.type
_entity_poly.pdbx_seq_one_letter_code
_entity_poly.pdbx_strand_id
1 'polypeptide(L)'
;MSISGGTARRRKCGECGFVYETHERLVGMEVHVQKASGSRERFHRGKLYRSVMVAGSKRDVESGWAESVVNEIENAIVEAGQSEVSSKLIARMVMERLVSQDEVAYVRYASSYFEAGGLAEMVDVINETRHRRERTEIERTNLRLVPSETSSQD
;
A
#
# COMPACT_ATOMS: atom_id res chain seq x y z
N MET A 1 -10.79 11.65 -0.22
CA MET A 1 -9.85 12.78 -0.05
C MET A 1 -10.47 14.01 -0.69
N SER A 2 -10.63 15.10 0.06
CA SER A 2 -11.00 16.41 -0.49
C SER A 2 -9.72 17.09 -0.92
N ILE A 3 -9.44 17.16 -2.23
CA ILE A 3 -8.31 17.92 -2.73
C ILE A 3 -8.74 19.38 -2.71
N SER A 4 -8.39 20.09 -1.66
CA SER A 4 -8.58 21.54 -1.54
C SER A 4 -7.46 22.25 -2.29
N GLY A 5 -7.45 22.12 -3.60
CA GLY A 5 -6.44 22.73 -4.47
C GLY A 5 -7.06 23.12 -5.81
N GLY A 6 -7.25 24.42 -6.01
CA GLY A 6 -7.75 24.97 -7.26
C GLY A 6 -7.46 26.46 -7.38
N THR A 7 -7.27 26.93 -8.61
CA THR A 7 -7.03 28.35 -8.91
C THR A 7 -8.20 28.88 -9.73
N ALA A 8 -8.76 30.01 -9.30
CA ALA A 8 -9.74 30.76 -10.07
C ALA A 8 -9.06 31.94 -10.77
N ARG A 9 -9.27 32.10 -12.07
CA ARG A 9 -8.77 33.24 -12.85
C ARG A 9 -9.92 33.94 -13.54
N ARG A 10 -10.04 35.25 -13.30
CA ARG A 10 -10.99 36.12 -13.98
C ARG A 10 -10.39 36.56 -15.31
N ARG A 11 -11.13 36.39 -16.41
CA ARG A 11 -10.71 36.70 -17.78
C ARG A 11 -11.74 37.61 -18.45
N LYS A 12 -11.30 38.36 -19.46
CA LYS A 12 -12.15 39.22 -20.28
C LYS A 12 -11.96 38.83 -21.74
N CYS A 13 -13.07 38.64 -22.47
CA CYS A 13 -13.05 38.40 -23.90
C CYS A 13 -12.55 39.66 -24.63
N GLY A 14 -11.55 39.52 -25.51
CA GLY A 14 -11.00 40.64 -26.28
C GLY A 14 -11.95 41.17 -27.36
N GLU A 15 -12.93 40.37 -27.77
CA GLU A 15 -13.79 40.65 -28.93
C GLU A 15 -15.13 41.28 -28.53
N CYS A 16 -15.77 40.75 -27.47
CA CYS A 16 -17.07 41.25 -26.99
C CYS A 16 -17.02 41.89 -25.59
N GLY A 17 -15.85 41.89 -24.93
CA GLY A 17 -15.68 42.50 -23.61
C GLY A 17 -16.30 41.72 -22.43
N PHE A 18 -16.93 40.58 -22.70
CA PHE A 18 -17.56 39.74 -21.67
C PHE A 18 -16.54 39.22 -20.66
N VAL A 19 -16.88 39.27 -19.37
CA VAL A 19 -16.02 38.81 -18.27
C VAL A 19 -16.47 37.45 -17.80
N TYR A 20 -15.54 36.49 -17.76
CA TYR A 20 -15.81 35.11 -17.35
C TYR A 20 -14.73 34.62 -16.37
N GLU A 21 -15.05 33.60 -15.58
CA GLU A 21 -14.15 33.00 -14.60
C GLU A 21 -13.78 31.58 -15.04
N THR A 22 -12.50 31.25 -14.95
CA THR A 22 -12.01 29.88 -15.19
C THR A 22 -11.60 29.26 -13.86
N HIS A 23 -12.11 28.06 -13.56
CA HIS A 23 -11.75 27.30 -12.36
C HIS A 23 -10.89 26.10 -12.75
N GLU A 24 -9.63 26.10 -12.33
CA GLU A 24 -8.74 24.94 -12.39
C GLU A 24 -8.85 24.20 -11.06
N ARG A 25 -9.05 22.88 -11.09
CA ARG A 25 -9.12 22.03 -9.88
C ARG A 25 -8.31 20.76 -10.11
N LEU A 26 -7.58 20.32 -9.08
CA LEU A 26 -6.94 19.01 -9.10
C LEU A 26 -8.03 17.93 -8.95
N VAL A 27 -8.25 17.17 -10.02
CA VAL A 27 -9.12 15.99 -9.98
C VAL A 27 -8.22 14.80 -9.69
N GLY A 28 -8.31 14.28 -8.47
CA GLY A 28 -7.63 13.03 -8.11
C GLY A 28 -8.22 11.88 -8.90
N MET A 29 -7.38 10.92 -9.27
CA MET A 29 -7.84 9.71 -9.94
C MET A 29 -8.70 8.88 -8.96
N GLU A 30 -9.94 8.58 -9.34
CA GLU A 30 -10.79 7.69 -8.56
C GLU A 30 -10.35 6.23 -8.77
N VAL A 31 -9.79 5.63 -7.73
CA VAL A 31 -9.38 4.23 -7.74
C VAL A 31 -10.54 3.33 -7.34
N HIS A 32 -10.80 2.32 -8.16
CA HIS A 32 -11.74 1.24 -7.88
C HIS A 32 -11.00 -0.04 -7.48
N VAL A 33 -11.58 -0.79 -6.56
CA VAL A 33 -11.10 -2.10 -6.14
C VAL A 33 -11.97 -3.17 -6.78
N GLN A 34 -11.36 -4.05 -7.57
CA GLN A 34 -11.99 -5.27 -8.07
C GLN A 34 -11.85 -6.38 -7.01
N LYS A 35 -12.97 -6.87 -6.49
CA LYS A 35 -13.02 -7.91 -5.46
C LYS A 35 -12.86 -9.30 -6.08
N ALA A 36 -12.50 -10.29 -5.25
CA ALA A 36 -12.38 -11.68 -5.68
C ALA A 36 -13.71 -12.25 -6.23
N SER A 37 -14.84 -11.76 -5.71
CA SER A 37 -16.19 -12.09 -6.21
C SER A 37 -16.55 -11.42 -7.56
N GLY A 38 -15.65 -10.60 -8.11
CA GLY A 38 -15.90 -9.81 -9.33
C GLY A 38 -16.64 -8.49 -9.10
N SER A 39 -17.09 -8.21 -7.87
CA SER A 39 -17.71 -6.91 -7.58
C SER A 39 -16.69 -5.77 -7.61
N ARG A 40 -17.16 -4.57 -7.96
CA ARG A 40 -16.34 -3.36 -8.04
C ARG A 40 -16.81 -2.37 -6.98
N GLU A 41 -15.88 -1.90 -6.15
CA GLU A 41 -16.17 -0.87 -5.14
C GLU A 41 -15.13 0.24 -5.18
N ARG A 42 -15.48 1.46 -4.77
CA ARG A 42 -14.49 2.53 -4.65
C ARG A 42 -13.48 2.20 -3.55
N PHE A 43 -12.20 2.47 -3.80
CA PHE A 43 -11.16 2.31 -2.78
C PHE A 43 -11.51 3.16 -1.56
N HIS A 44 -11.45 2.54 -0.39
CA HIS A 44 -11.76 3.21 0.87
C HIS A 44 -10.64 2.95 1.88
N ARG A 45 -9.79 3.96 2.07
CA ARG A 45 -8.66 3.94 3.02
C ARG A 45 -9.03 3.36 4.39
N GLY A 46 -10.15 3.80 4.97
CA GLY A 46 -10.62 3.30 6.26
C GLY A 46 -10.92 1.79 6.31
N LYS A 47 -11.27 1.13 5.18
CA LYS A 47 -11.42 -0.33 5.14
C LYS A 47 -10.07 -1.02 5.23
N LEU A 48 -9.07 -0.51 4.50
CA LEU A 48 -7.70 -1.02 4.53
C LEU A 48 -7.06 -0.84 5.92
N TYR A 49 -7.21 0.34 6.51
CA TYR A 49 -6.72 0.58 7.87
C TYR A 49 -7.29 -0.42 8.88
N ARG A 50 -8.62 -0.63 8.85
CA ARG A 50 -9.26 -1.60 9.74
C ARG A 50 -8.76 -3.03 9.51
N SER A 51 -8.56 -3.47 8.26
CA SER A 51 -8.06 -4.82 8.01
C SER A 51 -6.64 -5.02 8.52
N VAL A 52 -5.77 -4.02 8.36
CA VAL A 52 -4.40 -4.03 8.90
C VAL A 52 -4.41 -4.05 10.42
N MET A 53 -5.22 -3.20 11.06
CA MET A 53 -5.34 -3.14 12.52
C MET A 53 -5.87 -4.43 13.13
N VAL A 54 -6.89 -5.04 12.54
CA VAL A 54 -7.43 -6.33 12.99
C VAL A 54 -6.35 -7.42 12.92
N ALA A 55 -5.56 -7.44 11.85
CA ALA A 55 -4.43 -8.35 11.74
C ALA A 55 -3.35 -8.10 12.82
N GLY A 56 -3.10 -6.84 13.20
CA GLY A 56 -2.12 -6.45 14.24
C GLY A 56 -2.60 -6.52 15.70
N SER A 57 -3.89 -6.73 15.95
CA SER A 57 -4.62 -6.47 17.22
C SER A 57 -4.14 -7.15 18.53
N LYS A 58 -3.05 -7.91 18.53
CA LYS A 58 -2.51 -8.60 19.74
C LYS A 58 -1.00 -8.44 19.91
N ARG A 59 -0.39 -7.50 19.20
CA ARG A 59 1.06 -7.30 19.17
C ARG A 59 1.35 -5.81 19.39
N ASP A 60 2.54 -5.51 19.89
CA ASP A 60 3.08 -4.15 19.97
C ASP A 60 3.44 -3.64 18.57
N VAL A 61 2.46 -3.66 17.66
CA VAL A 61 2.57 -2.99 16.38
C VAL A 61 2.65 -1.51 16.72
N GLU A 62 3.80 -0.91 16.43
CA GLU A 62 4.14 0.47 16.79
C GLU A 62 2.95 1.40 16.48
N SER A 63 2.60 2.25 17.45
CA SER A 63 1.48 3.19 17.31
C SER A 63 1.73 4.11 16.12
N GLY A 64 1.11 3.82 14.98
CA GLY A 64 1.32 4.53 13.71
C GLY A 64 1.80 3.66 12.55
N TRP A 65 2.27 2.43 12.80
CA TRP A 65 2.72 1.53 11.74
C TRP A 65 1.59 1.21 10.75
N ALA A 66 0.39 0.91 11.24
CA ALA A 66 -0.77 0.66 10.38
C ALA A 66 -1.10 1.88 9.48
N GLU A 67 -0.94 3.09 10.02
CA GLU A 67 -1.13 4.33 9.27
C GLU A 67 -0.06 4.49 8.19
N SER A 68 1.21 4.19 8.51
CA SER A 68 2.32 4.19 7.55
C SER A 68 2.09 3.21 6.41
N VAL A 69 1.72 1.97 6.73
CA VAL A 69 1.44 0.93 5.73
C VAL A 69 0.31 1.35 4.81
N VAL A 70 -0.77 1.92 5.37
CA VAL A 70 -1.91 2.39 4.58
C VAL A 70 -1.50 3.55 3.68
N ASN A 71 -0.68 4.49 4.17
CA ASN A 71 -0.13 5.60 3.38
C ASN A 71 0.71 5.09 2.21
N GLU A 72 1.65 4.19 2.47
CA GLU A 72 2.53 3.64 1.43
C GLU A 72 1.75 2.90 0.35
N ILE A 73 0.73 2.13 0.74
CA ILE A 73 -0.11 1.40 -0.22
C ILE A 73 -0.96 2.37 -1.04
N GLU A 74 -1.55 3.38 -0.41
CA GLU A 74 -2.32 4.41 -1.12
C GLU A 74 -1.45 5.16 -2.13
N ASN A 75 -0.24 5.57 -1.73
CA ASN A 75 0.72 6.22 -2.62
C ASN A 75 1.12 5.31 -3.78
N ALA A 76 1.45 4.05 -3.52
CA ALA A 76 1.83 3.10 -4.57
C ALA A 76 0.69 2.84 -5.57
N ILE A 77 -0.57 2.83 -5.11
CA ILE A 77 -1.74 2.73 -5.98
C ILE A 77 -1.87 3.98 -6.88
N VAL A 78 -1.67 5.17 -6.29
CA VAL A 78 -1.75 6.44 -7.03
C VAL A 78 -0.61 6.55 -8.05
N GLU A 79 0.61 6.22 -7.66
CA GLU A 79 1.82 6.22 -8.51
C GLU A 79 1.70 5.23 -9.67
N ALA A 80 1.03 4.10 -9.47
CA ALA A 80 0.77 3.14 -10.53
C ALA A 80 -0.13 3.71 -11.66
N GLY A 81 -0.83 4.83 -11.43
CA GLY A 81 -1.64 5.48 -12.45
C GLY A 81 -2.84 4.64 -12.91
N GLN A 82 -3.22 3.61 -12.16
CA GLN A 82 -4.33 2.73 -12.50
C GLN A 82 -5.64 3.18 -11.84
N SER A 83 -6.70 3.26 -12.63
CA SER A 83 -8.06 3.56 -12.16
C SER A 83 -8.73 2.35 -11.49
N GLU A 84 -8.14 1.16 -11.62
CA GLU A 84 -8.62 -0.08 -11.04
C GLU A 84 -7.46 -0.91 -10.49
N VAL A 85 -7.66 -1.47 -9.29
CA VAL A 85 -6.71 -2.33 -8.61
C VAL A 85 -7.44 -3.56 -8.06
N SER A 86 -6.84 -4.75 -8.17
CA SER A 86 -7.44 -5.93 -7.55
C SER A 86 -7.27 -5.92 -6.03
N SER A 87 -8.26 -6.42 -5.29
CA SER A 87 -8.07 -6.69 -3.85
C SER A 87 -6.91 -7.67 -3.64
N LYS A 88 -6.71 -8.56 -4.65
CA LYS A 88 -5.50 -9.32 -5.04
C LYS A 88 -4.23 -8.65 -4.56
N LEU A 89 -3.98 -7.58 -5.29
CA LEU A 89 -2.76 -6.82 -5.24
C LEU A 89 -2.62 -6.07 -3.91
N ILE A 90 -3.70 -5.43 -3.45
CA ILE A 90 -3.69 -4.68 -2.17
C ILE A 90 -3.29 -5.61 -1.02
N ALA A 91 -3.87 -6.81 -0.95
CA ALA A 91 -3.55 -7.75 0.12
C ALA A 91 -2.09 -8.20 0.07
N ARG A 92 -1.56 -8.47 -1.13
CA ARG A 92 -0.13 -8.78 -1.30
C ARG A 92 0.77 -7.66 -0.79
N MET A 93 0.45 -6.40 -1.11
CA MET A 93 1.23 -5.24 -0.65
C MET A 93 1.23 -5.08 0.88
N VAL A 94 0.11 -5.41 1.54
CA VAL A 94 0.03 -5.45 3.01
C VAL A 94 0.89 -6.58 3.57
N MET A 95 0.77 -7.78 2.99
CA MET A 95 1.52 -8.97 3.42
C MET A 95 3.04 -8.77 3.29
N GLU A 96 3.50 -8.11 2.22
CA GLU A 96 4.91 -7.75 2.03
C GLU A 96 5.45 -6.83 3.13
N ARG A 97 4.60 -6.00 3.74
CA ARG A 97 5.00 -5.14 4.87
C ARG A 97 4.92 -5.90 6.18
N LEU A 98 3.86 -6.69 6.37
CA LEU A 98 3.66 -7.52 7.57
C LEU A 98 4.76 -8.55 7.78
N VAL A 99 5.28 -9.20 6.73
CA VAL A 99 6.29 -10.27 6.87
C VAL A 99 7.56 -9.79 7.57
N SER A 100 7.94 -8.53 7.35
CA SER A 100 9.13 -7.93 7.97
C SER A 100 8.90 -7.50 9.43
N GLN A 101 7.64 -7.42 9.86
CA GLN A 101 7.22 -6.80 11.11
C GLN A 101 6.69 -7.83 12.10
N ASP A 102 5.71 -8.65 11.69
CA ASP A 102 5.13 -9.69 12.54
C ASP A 102 4.54 -10.85 11.72
N GLU A 103 5.11 -12.03 11.89
CA GLU A 103 4.70 -13.27 11.20
C GLU A 103 3.29 -13.72 11.59
N VAL A 104 2.87 -13.49 12.83
CA VAL A 104 1.52 -13.88 13.31
C VAL A 104 0.47 -12.96 12.71
N ALA A 105 0.75 -11.66 12.63
CA ALA A 105 -0.10 -10.69 11.96
C ALA A 105 -0.16 -10.97 10.45
N TYR A 106 0.96 -11.34 9.82
CA TYR A 106 1.00 -11.81 8.43
C TYR A 106 0.05 -13.00 8.21
N VAL A 107 0.19 -14.08 8.99
CA VAL A 107 -0.66 -15.29 8.83
C VAL A 107 -2.13 -14.96 9.07
N ARG A 108 -2.44 -14.14 10.08
CA ARG A 108 -3.83 -13.70 10.36
C ARG A 108 -4.41 -12.91 9.20
N TYR A 109 -3.65 -11.97 8.64
CA TYR A 109 -4.08 -11.19 7.49
C TYR A 109 -4.31 -12.09 6.27
N ALA A 110 -3.36 -13.00 5.99
CA ALA A 110 -3.45 -13.94 4.89
C ALA A 110 -4.68 -14.85 5.02
N SER A 111 -4.98 -15.37 6.21
CA SER A 111 -6.15 -16.24 6.46
C SER A 111 -7.51 -15.56 6.25
N SER A 112 -7.57 -14.24 6.36
CA SER A 112 -8.81 -13.48 6.08
C SER A 112 -8.99 -13.21 4.58
N TYR A 113 -7.90 -13.28 3.82
CA TYR A 113 -7.84 -12.78 2.46
C TYR A 113 -7.85 -13.92 1.43
N PHE A 114 -7.00 -14.91 1.66
CA PHE A 114 -7.23 -16.22 1.10
C PHE A 114 -8.30 -16.83 1.99
N GLU A 115 -9.57 -16.71 1.62
CA GLU A 115 -10.56 -17.71 2.03
C GLU A 115 -9.99 -19.03 1.53
N ALA A 116 -9.13 -19.63 2.34
CA ALA A 116 -8.31 -20.73 1.90
C ALA A 116 -9.31 -21.83 1.51
N GLY A 117 -9.28 -22.24 0.25
CA GLY A 117 -10.05 -23.39 -0.22
C GLY A 117 -9.73 -24.64 0.61
N GLY A 118 -8.66 -24.60 1.41
CA GLY A 118 -8.42 -25.46 2.55
C GLY A 118 -7.07 -25.19 3.23
N LEU A 119 -6.72 -26.03 4.19
CA LEU A 119 -5.47 -26.00 4.96
C LEU A 119 -4.19 -25.93 4.09
N ALA A 120 -4.22 -26.45 2.86
CA ALA A 120 -3.09 -26.52 1.94
C ALA A 120 -2.56 -25.12 1.54
N GLU A 121 -3.44 -24.20 1.14
CA GLU A 121 -3.04 -22.84 0.77
C GLU A 121 -2.47 -22.06 1.96
N MET A 122 -2.93 -22.37 3.18
CA MET A 122 -2.38 -21.78 4.39
C MET A 122 -0.97 -22.29 4.71
N VAL A 123 -0.68 -23.56 4.41
CA VAL A 123 0.68 -24.13 4.53
C VAL A 123 1.63 -23.47 3.53
N ASP A 124 1.19 -23.22 2.30
CA ASP A 124 2.00 -22.53 1.29
C ASP A 124 2.36 -21.10 1.73
N VAL A 125 1.39 -20.37 2.28
CA VAL A 125 1.59 -19.04 2.87
C VAL A 125 2.60 -19.08 4.03
N ILE A 126 2.54 -20.09 4.90
CA ILE A 126 3.49 -20.26 6.01
C ILE A 126 4.89 -20.57 5.48
N ASN A 127 5.02 -21.44 4.48
CA ASN A 127 6.30 -21.81 3.88
C ASN A 127 6.95 -20.61 3.16
N GLU A 128 6.18 -19.81 2.42
CA GLU A 128 6.64 -18.57 1.80
C GLU A 128 7.18 -17.58 2.85
N THR A 129 6.47 -17.45 3.98
CA THR A 129 6.91 -16.60 5.11
C THR A 129 8.28 -17.05 5.64
N ARG A 130 8.44 -18.37 5.84
CA ARG A 130 9.68 -18.99 6.33
C ARG A 130 10.84 -18.71 5.38
N HIS A 131 10.66 -18.94 4.09
CA HIS A 131 11.70 -18.73 3.08
C HIS A 131 12.09 -17.25 2.93
N ARG A 132 11.13 -16.32 3.04
CA ARG A 132 11.45 -14.88 3.05
C ARG A 132 12.33 -14.50 4.23
N ARG A 133 12.11 -15.09 5.41
CA ARG A 133 12.96 -14.87 6.59
C ARG A 133 14.36 -15.39 6.38
N GLU A 134 14.50 -16.63 5.91
CA GLU A 134 15.80 -17.24 5.60
C GLU A 134 16.59 -16.37 4.62
N ARG A 135 15.93 -15.86 3.57
CA ARG A 135 16.55 -14.92 2.62
C ARG A 135 17.00 -13.61 3.29
N THR A 136 16.13 -13.01 4.11
CA THR A 136 16.45 -11.75 4.81
C THR A 136 17.60 -11.94 5.80
N GLU A 137 17.68 -13.09 6.45
CA GLU A 137 18.73 -13.44 7.41
C GLU A 137 20.06 -13.74 6.73
N ILE A 138 20.04 -14.45 5.60
CA ILE A 138 21.21 -14.68 4.73
C ILE A 138 21.74 -13.34 4.20
N GLU A 139 20.87 -12.46 3.73
CA GLU A 139 21.25 -11.16 3.19
C GLU A 139 21.85 -10.23 4.26
N ARG A 140 21.28 -10.22 5.48
CA ARG A 140 21.87 -9.54 6.65
C ARG A 140 23.23 -10.12 7.04
N THR A 141 23.38 -11.45 6.94
CA THR A 141 24.65 -12.13 7.25
C THR A 141 25.72 -11.81 6.21
N ASN A 142 25.35 -11.75 4.93
CA ASN A 142 26.26 -11.39 3.84
C ASN A 142 26.67 -9.91 3.90
N LEU A 143 25.77 -9.00 4.32
CA LEU A 143 26.09 -7.58 4.49
C LEU A 143 27.11 -7.33 5.62
N ARG A 144 27.14 -8.19 6.65
CA ARG A 144 28.14 -8.15 7.74
C ARG A 144 29.54 -8.60 7.32
N LEU A 145 29.68 -9.28 6.18
CA LEU A 145 30.95 -9.83 5.72
C LEU A 145 31.67 -8.93 4.70
N VAL A 146 31.12 -7.75 4.37
CA VAL A 146 31.84 -6.76 3.56
C VAL A 146 32.87 -6.08 4.46
N PRO A 147 34.17 -6.30 4.29
CA PRO A 147 35.16 -5.51 5.01
C PRO A 147 34.97 -4.07 4.59
N SER A 148 34.85 -3.15 5.55
CA SER A 148 34.96 -1.73 5.26
C SER A 148 36.33 -1.51 4.65
N GLU A 149 36.41 -1.33 3.34
CA GLU A 149 37.61 -0.82 2.69
C GLU A 149 37.86 0.57 3.27
N THR A 150 38.71 0.61 4.29
CA THR A 150 39.21 1.84 4.88
C THR A 150 39.95 2.59 3.80
N SER A 151 39.43 3.76 3.49
CA SER A 151 40.14 4.90 2.90
C SER A 151 41.63 4.87 3.24
N SER A 152 42.47 4.59 2.25
CA SER A 152 43.86 5.01 2.23
C SER A 152 44.03 5.83 0.96
N GLN A 153 43.83 7.14 1.11
CA GLN A 153 44.43 8.11 0.21
C GLN A 153 45.91 8.14 0.56
N ASP A 154 46.75 7.75 -0.39
CA ASP A 154 48.15 8.19 -0.53
C ASP A 154 48.33 8.62 -1.99
#